data_AF-A0A3Q7XJI4-F1
#
_entry.id   AF-A0A3Q7XJI4-F1
#
_cell.length_a   1.000
_cell.length_b   1.000
_cell.length_c   1.000
_cell.angle_alpha   90.00
_cell.angle_beta   90.00
_cell.angle_gamma   90.00
#
_symmetry.space_group_name_H-M   'P 1'
#
loop_
_entity.id
_entity.type
_entity.pdbx_description
1 polymer ?
#
loop_
_entity_poly.entity_id
_entity_poly.type
_entity_poly.pdbx_seq_one_letter_code
_entity_poly.pdbx_strand_id
1 'polypeptide(L)'
;MPLNVLLTFIIGAALGWLLVKLIKVPYHLQGLALGCCAAGNLGNLPLIIVPAVCKQKGNPFGDLDICHRNGLAYASLSMAIASIYIWSIVYNIVRIYSNKISNEVKVDDSTNITPVCALENGQENISTCYVGPSVSNDKSHADHVKQFGIECTIPNGRGKVPKKERIVKQLKVLAEKINLKVLFAPSTIGAIVGLIIGVVPIFRKLLIVDNAVLGVLQDSIVMVGDAGIPAMTLLVGANLLKGLKGLGKQFPLIVGIIVVRFILLPVIGIGIVKGAIHIGLIHPDPLYQFLLLLQFALPPAVAMSTITQLFGASEGECSVIMLATYSCAAFSLTLWSTFFMWLVL
;
A
#
# COMPACT_ATOMS: atom_id res chain seq x y z
N MET A 1 2.98 10.62 -16.26
CA MET A 1 2.11 9.83 -15.34
C MET A 1 2.86 8.80 -14.49
N PRO A 2 3.69 7.87 -15.02
CA PRO A 2 4.38 6.89 -14.17
C PRO A 2 5.24 7.53 -13.07
N LEU A 3 6.00 8.56 -13.44
CA LEU A 3 6.78 9.36 -12.50
C LEU A 3 5.91 10.06 -11.45
N ASN A 4 4.74 10.57 -11.84
CA ASN A 4 3.82 11.23 -10.90
C ASN A 4 3.31 10.24 -9.85
N VAL A 5 2.90 9.04 -10.28
CA VAL A 5 2.51 7.96 -9.38
C VAL A 5 3.70 7.54 -8.49
N LEU A 6 4.91 7.45 -9.03
CA LEU A 6 6.08 7.13 -8.20
C LEU A 6 6.33 8.22 -7.13
N LEU A 7 6.22 9.49 -7.50
CA LEU A 7 6.37 10.61 -6.58
C LEU A 7 5.30 10.60 -5.47
N THR A 8 4.03 10.29 -5.80
CA THR A 8 2.97 10.18 -4.78
C THR A 8 3.31 9.10 -3.75
N PHE A 9 3.84 7.96 -4.19
CA PHE A 9 4.27 6.88 -3.29
C PHE A 9 5.46 7.27 -2.42
N ILE A 10 6.49 7.89 -3.01
CA ILE A 10 7.70 8.30 -2.27
C ILE A 10 7.37 9.36 -1.23
N ILE A 11 6.64 10.41 -1.62
CA ILE A 11 6.26 11.51 -0.74
C ILE A 11 5.29 11.01 0.33
N GLY A 12 4.30 10.22 -0.05
CA GLY A 12 3.36 9.61 0.88
C GLY A 12 4.05 8.70 1.90
N ALA A 13 5.03 7.90 1.48
CA ALA A 13 5.83 7.08 2.39
C ALA A 13 6.70 7.93 3.33
N ALA A 14 7.31 9.01 2.83
CA ALA A 14 8.11 9.92 3.64
C ALA A 14 7.26 10.64 4.71
N LEU A 15 6.09 11.14 4.32
CA LEU A 15 5.13 11.75 5.25
C LEU A 15 4.58 10.73 6.24
N GLY A 16 4.26 9.51 5.79
CA GLY A 16 3.83 8.42 6.67
C GLY A 16 4.90 8.01 7.68
N TRP A 17 6.17 7.99 7.28
CA TRP A 17 7.29 7.75 8.21
C TRP A 17 7.45 8.87 9.23
N LEU A 18 7.28 10.14 8.82
CA LEU A 18 7.25 11.27 9.74
C LEU A 18 6.09 11.14 10.73
N LEU A 19 4.90 10.77 10.25
CA LEU A 19 3.71 10.56 11.06
C LEU A 19 3.92 9.46 12.12
N VAL A 20 4.48 8.32 11.72
CA VAL A 20 4.81 7.21 12.63
C VAL A 20 5.71 7.66 13.77
N LYS A 21 6.68 8.53 13.47
CA LYS A 21 7.58 9.08 14.50
C LYS A 21 6.90 10.08 15.42
N LEU A 22 6.04 10.94 14.87
CA LEU A 22 5.37 11.98 15.63
C LEU A 22 4.37 11.38 16.63
N ILE A 23 3.60 10.39 16.19
CA ILE A 23 2.52 9.75 16.97
C ILE A 23 3.01 8.55 17.78
N LYS A 24 4.27 8.12 17.60
CA LYS A 24 4.84 6.91 18.23
C LYS A 24 3.98 5.67 17.98
N VAL A 25 3.67 5.42 16.70
CA VAL A 25 2.82 4.29 16.28
C VAL A 25 3.47 2.96 16.68
N PRO A 26 2.71 2.02 17.28
CA PRO A 26 3.25 0.71 17.69
C PRO A 26 3.75 -0.07 16.47
N TYR A 27 4.82 -0.86 16.65
CA TYR A 27 5.57 -1.47 15.54
C TYR A 27 4.68 -2.26 14.56
N HIS A 28 3.68 -2.99 15.05
CA HIS A 28 2.76 -3.77 14.22
C HIS A 28 1.90 -2.92 13.26
N LEU A 29 1.61 -1.66 13.61
CA LEU A 29 0.82 -0.74 12.77
C LEU A 29 1.68 0.12 11.85
N GLN A 30 3.01 0.10 11.99
CA GLN A 30 3.87 0.97 11.19
C GLN A 30 3.80 0.62 9.70
N GLY A 31 3.79 -0.67 9.35
CA GLY A 31 3.62 -1.11 7.96
C GLY A 31 2.29 -0.65 7.37
N LEU A 32 1.20 -0.75 8.15
CA LEU A 32 -0.13 -0.29 7.76
C LEU A 32 -0.17 1.24 7.59
N ALA A 33 0.35 2.00 8.56
CA ALA A 33 0.41 3.46 8.51
C ALA A 33 1.20 3.96 7.29
N LEU A 34 2.40 3.40 7.04
CA LEU A 34 3.20 3.75 5.87
C LEU A 34 2.48 3.38 4.57
N GLY A 35 1.88 2.19 4.50
CA GLY A 35 1.14 1.74 3.32
C GLY A 35 -0.06 2.64 3.01
N CYS A 36 -0.87 2.95 4.00
CA CYS A 36 -2.02 3.86 3.87
C CYS A 36 -1.61 5.28 3.49
N CYS A 37 -0.45 5.78 3.93
CA CYS A 37 0.07 7.08 3.53
C CYS A 37 0.72 7.09 2.14
N ALA A 38 1.30 5.96 1.69
CA ALA A 38 1.98 5.83 0.40
C ALA A 38 1.04 5.47 -0.76
N ALA A 39 0.28 4.38 -0.67
CA ALA A 39 -0.63 3.91 -1.74
C ALA A 39 -2.04 4.52 -1.69
N GLY A 40 -2.36 5.38 -2.66
CA GLY A 40 -3.71 5.94 -2.86
C GLY A 40 -4.56 5.03 -3.75
N ASN A 41 -5.88 5.17 -3.68
CA ASN A 41 -6.82 4.40 -4.50
C ASN A 41 -6.89 4.92 -5.95
N LEU A 42 -5.77 4.74 -6.67
CA LEU A 42 -5.55 5.16 -8.04
C LEU A 42 -6.30 4.31 -9.09
N GLY A 43 -6.92 3.21 -8.66
CA GLY A 43 -7.72 2.34 -9.51
C GLY A 43 -9.18 2.79 -9.52
N ASN A 44 -9.91 2.45 -8.46
CA ASN A 44 -11.36 2.51 -8.45
C ASN A 44 -11.88 3.95 -8.63
N LEU A 45 -11.29 4.92 -7.92
CA LEU A 45 -11.85 6.27 -7.87
C LEU A 45 -11.63 7.06 -9.17
N PRO A 46 -10.43 7.13 -9.78
CA PRO A 46 -10.27 7.78 -11.08
C PRO A 46 -11.12 7.14 -12.18
N LEU A 47 -11.28 5.82 -12.17
CA LEU A 47 -12.13 5.11 -13.14
C LEU A 47 -13.64 5.42 -12.99
N ILE A 48 -14.08 5.85 -11.81
CA ILE A 48 -15.46 6.27 -11.58
C ILE A 48 -15.62 7.77 -11.88
N ILE A 49 -14.74 8.60 -11.30
CA ILE A 49 -14.89 10.06 -11.30
C ILE A 49 -14.69 10.64 -12.69
N VAL A 50 -13.62 10.24 -13.40
CA VAL A 50 -13.26 10.90 -14.66
C VAL A 50 -14.26 10.61 -15.76
N PRO A 51 -14.68 9.35 -16.00
CA PRO A 51 -15.75 9.08 -16.96
C PRO A 51 -17.07 9.75 -16.60
N ALA A 52 -17.41 9.86 -15.31
CA ALA A 52 -18.63 10.56 -14.87
C ALA A 52 -18.58 12.06 -15.19
N VAL A 53 -17.45 12.73 -14.94
CA VAL A 53 -17.25 14.14 -15.29
C VAL A 53 -17.30 14.35 -16.81
N CYS A 54 -16.65 13.48 -17.59
CA CYS A 54 -16.66 13.56 -19.05
C CYS A 54 -18.06 13.37 -19.67
N LYS A 55 -18.90 12.50 -19.09
CA LYS A 55 -20.27 12.24 -19.57
C LYS A 55 -21.25 13.37 -19.24
N GLN A 56 -20.88 14.30 -18.37
CA GLN A 56 -21.76 15.41 -18.00
C GLN A 56 -21.92 16.37 -19.19
N LYS A 57 -23.16 16.82 -19.44
CA LYS A 57 -23.43 17.86 -20.45
C LYS A 57 -22.71 19.15 -20.05
N GLY A 58 -21.94 19.72 -20.98
CA GLY A 58 -21.13 20.91 -20.72
C GLY A 58 -19.90 20.63 -19.85
N ASN A 59 -19.32 19.42 -19.93
CA ASN A 59 -18.09 19.09 -19.22
C ASN A 59 -16.97 20.10 -19.59
N PRO A 60 -16.06 20.40 -18.66
CA PRO A 60 -15.06 21.44 -18.86
C PRO A 60 -13.85 20.98 -19.71
N PHE A 61 -13.79 19.71 -20.11
CA PHE A 61 -12.65 19.09 -20.76
C PHE A 61 -12.84 18.88 -22.27
N GLY A 62 -13.90 19.46 -22.84
CA GLY A 62 -14.15 19.49 -24.28
C GLY A 62 -15.17 18.45 -24.74
N ASP A 63 -14.92 17.87 -25.91
CA ASP A 63 -15.81 16.92 -26.54
C ASP A 63 -16.02 15.66 -25.68
N LEU A 64 -17.27 15.19 -25.60
CA LEU A 64 -17.70 14.12 -24.69
C LEU A 64 -16.98 12.80 -24.99
N ASP A 65 -16.88 12.42 -26.26
CA ASP A 65 -16.29 11.13 -26.65
C ASP A 65 -14.77 11.15 -26.49
N ILE A 66 -14.13 12.28 -26.82
CA ILE A 66 -12.69 12.47 -26.64
C ILE A 66 -12.32 12.47 -25.15
N CYS A 67 -13.04 13.23 -24.32
CA CYS A 67 -12.81 13.28 -22.87
C CYS A 67 -12.97 11.89 -22.26
N HIS A 68 -14.08 11.21 -22.56
CA HIS A 68 -14.36 9.90 -21.99
C HIS A 68 -13.28 8.88 -22.37
N ARG A 69 -12.90 8.83 -23.66
CA ARG A 69 -11.86 7.92 -24.16
C ARG A 69 -10.50 8.18 -23.54
N ASN A 70 -10.05 9.44 -23.52
CA ASN A 70 -8.74 9.81 -22.98
C ASN A 70 -8.71 9.65 -21.45
N GLY A 71 -9.78 10.08 -20.77
CA GLY A 71 -9.93 9.96 -19.32
C GLY A 71 -9.89 8.51 -18.85
N LEU A 72 -10.60 7.61 -19.52
CA LEU A 72 -10.54 6.18 -19.24
C LEU A 72 -9.14 5.60 -19.48
N ALA A 73 -8.48 5.96 -20.58
CA ALA A 73 -7.12 5.50 -20.87
C ALA A 73 -6.11 5.94 -19.81
N TYR A 74 -6.16 7.21 -19.38
CA TYR A 74 -5.28 7.74 -18.36
C TYR A 74 -5.56 7.13 -16.97
N ALA A 75 -6.82 6.98 -16.58
CA ALA A 75 -7.19 6.31 -15.33
C ALA A 75 -6.73 4.85 -15.31
N SER A 76 -6.90 4.12 -16.41
CA SER A 76 -6.50 2.71 -16.54
C SER A 76 -4.98 2.54 -16.47
N LEU A 77 -4.23 3.41 -17.14
CA LEU A 77 -2.76 3.39 -17.08
C LEU A 77 -2.26 3.75 -15.67
N SER A 78 -2.93 4.69 -14.98
CA SER A 78 -2.62 5.04 -13.59
C SER A 78 -2.84 3.85 -12.66
N MET A 79 -3.97 3.13 -12.82
CA MET A 79 -4.28 1.90 -12.08
C MET A 79 -3.23 0.81 -12.29
N ALA A 80 -2.83 0.55 -13.53
CA ALA A 80 -1.85 -0.48 -13.86
C ALA A 80 -0.51 -0.20 -13.17
N ILE A 81 -0.01 1.04 -13.28
CA ILE A 81 1.26 1.47 -12.67
C ILE A 81 1.18 1.43 -11.14
N ALA A 82 0.08 1.93 -10.58
CA ALA A 82 -0.15 1.91 -9.14
C ALA A 82 -0.17 0.48 -8.59
N SER A 83 -0.78 -0.46 -9.31
CA SER A 83 -0.83 -1.88 -8.92
C SER A 83 0.58 -2.48 -8.84
N ILE A 84 1.44 -2.18 -9.82
CA ILE A 84 2.86 -2.59 -9.79
C ILE A 84 3.55 -2.03 -8.55
N TYR A 85 3.38 -0.76 -8.22
CA TYR A 85 4.01 -0.18 -7.03
C TYR A 85 3.44 -0.68 -5.70
N ILE A 86 2.14 -0.93 -5.61
CA ILE A 86 1.51 -1.49 -4.40
C ILE A 86 2.11 -2.85 -4.08
N TRP A 87 2.18 -3.76 -5.06
CA TRP A 87 2.68 -5.11 -4.83
C TRP A 87 4.21 -5.17 -4.76
N SER A 88 4.92 -4.26 -5.41
CA SER A 88 6.39 -4.23 -5.34
C SER A 88 6.91 -3.55 -4.07
N ILE A 89 6.29 -2.45 -3.65
CA ILE A 89 6.78 -1.61 -2.56
C ILE A 89 5.97 -1.85 -1.29
N VAL A 90 4.66 -1.58 -1.34
CA VAL A 90 3.81 -1.53 -0.15
C VAL A 90 3.61 -2.91 0.47
N TYR A 91 3.39 -3.94 -0.35
CA TYR A 91 3.35 -5.32 0.13
C TYR A 91 4.62 -5.70 0.88
N ASN A 92 5.81 -5.37 0.33
CA ASN A 92 7.08 -5.70 0.97
C ASN A 92 7.29 -4.91 2.27
N ILE A 93 6.84 -3.64 2.33
CA ILE A 93 6.83 -2.87 3.57
C ILE A 93 5.98 -3.61 4.61
N VAL A 94 4.72 -3.90 4.33
CA VAL A 94 3.82 -4.58 5.29
C VAL A 94 4.37 -5.94 5.70
N ARG A 95 4.91 -6.72 4.76
CA ARG A 95 5.55 -8.02 5.01
C ARG A 95 6.68 -7.93 6.02
N ILE A 96 7.55 -6.92 5.91
CA ILE A 96 8.71 -6.77 6.80
C ILE A 96 8.27 -6.42 8.22
N TYR A 97 7.24 -5.58 8.36
CA TYR A 97 6.68 -5.27 9.67
C TYR A 97 5.90 -6.45 10.26
N SER A 98 5.23 -7.27 9.43
CA SER A 98 4.50 -8.46 9.87
C SER A 98 5.40 -9.64 10.24
N ASN A 99 6.45 -9.93 9.47
CA ASN A 99 7.35 -11.05 9.73
C ASN A 99 8.17 -10.87 11.02
N LYS A 100 8.47 -9.62 11.40
CA LYS A 100 9.16 -9.38 12.67
C LYS A 100 8.30 -9.81 13.87
N ILE A 101 6.98 -9.67 13.76
CA ILE A 101 6.03 -10.16 14.77
C ILE A 101 6.07 -11.69 14.80
N SER A 102 6.02 -12.37 13.65
CA SER A 102 6.12 -13.84 13.63
C SER A 102 7.42 -14.35 14.26
N ASN A 103 8.52 -13.63 14.12
CA ASN A 103 9.79 -14.00 14.74
C ASN A 103 9.88 -13.62 16.23
N GLU A 104 9.30 -12.49 16.67
CA GLU A 104 9.23 -12.13 18.09
C GLU A 104 8.26 -13.06 18.86
N VAL A 105 7.11 -13.41 18.27
CA VAL A 105 6.14 -14.38 18.85
C VAL A 105 6.74 -15.78 18.90
N LYS A 106 7.50 -16.22 17.90
CA LYS A 106 8.21 -17.52 17.92
C LYS A 106 9.36 -17.60 18.93
N VAL A 107 9.88 -16.47 19.41
CA VAL A 107 10.94 -16.43 20.42
C VAL A 107 10.36 -16.49 21.85
N ASP A 108 9.10 -16.08 22.04
CA ASP A 108 8.37 -16.27 23.30
C ASP A 108 7.65 -17.65 23.38
N ASP A 109 7.32 -18.28 22.26
CA ASP A 109 6.60 -19.57 22.21
C ASP A 109 7.49 -20.83 22.32
N SER A 110 8.80 -20.70 22.57
CA SER A 110 9.67 -21.86 22.86
C SER A 110 9.83 -22.16 24.35
N THR A 111 8.90 -21.70 25.19
CA THR A 111 8.76 -22.19 26.57
C THR A 111 7.53 -23.09 26.62
N ASN A 112 7.77 -24.41 26.63
CA ASN A 112 6.78 -25.48 26.60
C ASN A 112 5.51 -25.18 27.42
N ILE A 113 4.36 -25.10 26.75
CA ILE A 113 3.05 -25.32 27.39
C ILE A 113 2.42 -26.53 26.73
N THR A 114 2.63 -27.70 27.34
CA THR A 114 1.74 -28.86 27.20
C THR A 114 0.38 -28.53 27.84
N PRO A 115 -0.76 -28.92 27.22
CA PRO A 115 -2.06 -28.66 27.81
C PRO A 115 -2.40 -29.78 28.80
N VAL A 116 -2.46 -29.49 30.10
CA VAL A 116 -3.10 -30.38 31.06
C VAL A 116 -3.95 -29.56 32.03
N CYS A 117 -5.24 -29.93 32.07
CA CYS A 117 -6.25 -29.42 32.98
C CYS A 117 -5.90 -29.72 34.44
N ALA A 118 -6.41 -28.86 35.33
CA ALA A 118 -6.32 -28.88 36.79
C ALA A 118 -6.42 -30.25 37.48
N LEU A 119 -5.65 -30.44 38.57
CA LEU A 119 -6.15 -30.51 39.96
C LEU A 119 -4.97 -30.74 40.97
N GLU A 120 -5.18 -30.24 42.20
CA GLU A 120 -4.63 -30.66 43.51
C GLU A 120 -3.40 -29.97 44.15
N ASN A 121 -3.73 -29.33 45.28
CA ASN A 121 -3.04 -29.17 46.57
C ASN A 121 -1.61 -29.69 46.74
N GLY A 122 -0.79 -28.87 47.43
CA GLY A 122 0.32 -29.38 48.24
C GLY A 122 1.58 -28.50 48.26
N GLN A 123 1.68 -27.66 49.30
CA GLN A 123 2.84 -27.50 50.19
C GLN A 123 4.29 -27.46 49.64
N GLU A 124 4.95 -26.35 49.97
CA GLU A 124 6.34 -26.22 50.49
C GLU A 124 7.61 -26.25 49.59
N ASN A 125 8.44 -25.23 49.88
CA ASN A 125 9.92 -25.21 49.94
C ASN A 125 10.77 -24.89 48.69
N ILE A 126 11.23 -23.63 48.66
CA ILE A 126 12.61 -23.12 48.48
C ILE A 126 13.61 -24.05 47.77
N SER A 127 14.19 -23.58 46.66
CA SER A 127 15.66 -23.44 46.53
C SER A 127 16.09 -22.65 45.29
N THR A 128 16.85 -21.61 45.56
CA THR A 128 17.80 -20.90 44.68
C THR A 128 18.83 -21.85 44.06
N CYS A 129 19.25 -21.59 42.81
CA CYS A 129 20.58 -22.01 42.33
C CYS A 129 21.19 -21.01 41.35
N TYR A 130 22.45 -20.65 41.65
CA TYR A 130 23.34 -19.75 40.94
C TYR A 130 23.93 -20.39 39.68
N VAL A 131 24.32 -19.53 38.73
CA VAL A 131 25.00 -19.87 37.48
C VAL A 131 26.50 -20.04 37.71
N GLY A 132 27.06 -21.13 37.18
CA GLY A 132 28.49 -21.33 36.98
C GLY A 132 28.75 -22.06 35.65
N PRO A 133 29.75 -21.66 34.84
CA PRO A 133 29.99 -22.23 33.52
C PRO A 133 31.01 -23.38 33.57
N SER A 134 30.82 -24.41 32.74
CA SER A 134 31.84 -25.42 32.48
C SER A 134 32.02 -25.66 30.97
N VAL A 135 33.29 -25.77 30.59
CA VAL A 135 33.84 -25.91 29.24
C VAL A 135 34.27 -27.37 29.04
N SER A 136 34.04 -27.96 27.85
CA SER A 136 35.05 -28.60 26.95
C SER A 136 34.51 -29.77 26.09
N ASN A 137 34.74 -29.67 24.76
CA ASN A 137 35.16 -30.66 23.72
C ASN A 137 34.46 -32.06 23.61
N ASP A 138 34.33 -32.73 22.45
CA ASP A 138 35.01 -32.68 21.14
C ASP A 138 34.15 -33.34 20.00
N LYS A 139 34.37 -32.88 18.76
CA LYS A 139 34.21 -33.42 17.37
C LYS A 139 33.29 -34.61 17.00
N SER A 140 32.48 -34.46 15.93
CA SER A 140 32.84 -34.85 14.52
C SER A 140 31.65 -34.79 13.52
N HIS A 141 31.88 -34.16 12.34
CA HIS A 141 31.30 -34.33 10.97
C HIS A 141 29.80 -34.70 10.77
N ALA A 142 28.99 -34.13 9.85
CA ALA A 142 29.14 -33.18 8.75
C ALA A 142 27.71 -32.71 8.33
N ASP A 143 27.52 -31.44 7.96
CA ASP A 143 26.88 -31.03 6.69
C ASP A 143 26.71 -29.51 6.59
N HIS A 144 26.94 -29.00 5.38
CA HIS A 144 27.03 -27.60 5.05
C HIS A 144 25.69 -26.87 5.09
N VAL A 145 25.46 -26.07 6.13
CA VAL A 145 24.53 -24.93 6.07
C VAL A 145 25.27 -23.70 6.58
N LYS A 146 25.49 -22.72 5.68
CA LYS A 146 26.08 -21.42 6.04
C LYS A 146 25.11 -20.65 6.95
N GLN A 147 25.23 -20.88 8.26
CA GLN A 147 24.57 -20.08 9.29
C GLN A 147 25.33 -18.76 9.45
N PHE A 148 24.85 -17.70 8.81
CA PHE A 148 25.30 -16.34 9.13
C PHE A 148 24.67 -15.93 10.47
N GLY A 149 25.35 -16.27 11.56
CA GLY A 149 25.07 -15.70 12.87
C GLY A 149 25.41 -14.21 12.86
N ILE A 150 24.42 -13.36 13.14
CA ILE A 150 24.69 -11.96 13.47
C ILE A 150 25.10 -11.95 14.94
N GLU A 151 26.40 -11.96 15.17
CA GLU A 151 26.98 -11.69 16.47
C GLU A 151 26.76 -10.20 16.78
N CYS A 152 25.81 -9.92 17.67
CA CYS A 152 25.59 -8.58 18.19
C CYS A 152 26.69 -8.24 19.20
N THR A 153 27.85 -7.79 18.72
CA THR A 153 28.78 -7.05 19.57
C THR A 153 28.06 -5.76 20.00
N ILE A 154 27.72 -5.65 21.28
CA ILE A 154 27.26 -4.38 21.87
C ILE A 154 28.45 -3.41 21.81
N PRO A 155 28.40 -2.32 21.03
CA PRO A 155 29.39 -1.28 21.13
C PRO A 155 29.00 -0.42 22.32
N ASN A 156 29.65 -0.67 23.45
CA ASN A 156 29.74 0.34 24.52
C ASN A 156 30.56 1.51 23.96
N GLY A 157 29.86 2.54 23.49
CA GLY A 157 30.51 3.75 23.00
C GLY A 157 29.54 4.69 22.31
N ARG A 158 29.38 5.90 22.86
CA ARG A 158 28.60 7.01 22.28
C ARG A 158 29.19 7.44 20.92
N GLY A 159 28.81 6.75 19.86
CA GLY A 159 29.00 7.19 18.47
C GLY A 159 27.65 7.56 17.86
N LYS A 160 27.39 8.86 17.65
CA LYS A 160 26.23 9.31 16.86
C LYS A 160 26.45 8.91 15.41
N VAL A 161 26.01 7.71 15.04
CA VAL A 161 25.94 7.30 13.62
C VAL A 161 25.03 8.29 12.88
N PRO A 162 25.45 8.90 11.76
CA PRO A 162 24.63 9.87 11.05
C PRO A 162 23.32 9.22 10.58
N LYS A 163 22.18 9.87 10.87
CA LYS A 163 20.82 9.37 10.58
C LYS A 163 20.63 8.93 9.11
N LYS A 164 21.38 9.51 8.18
CA LYS A 164 21.38 9.20 6.75
C LYS A 164 21.91 7.79 6.45
N GLU A 165 22.97 7.34 7.12
CA GLU A 165 23.54 6.01 6.92
C GLU A 165 22.60 4.89 7.40
N ARG A 166 21.81 5.14 8.45
CA ARG A 166 20.81 4.19 8.93
C ARG A 166 19.66 3.99 7.94
N ILE A 167 19.23 5.06 7.27
CA ILE A 167 18.18 5.04 6.25
C ILE A 167 18.68 4.34 4.97
N VAL A 168 19.90 4.65 4.52
CA VAL A 168 20.50 4.01 3.34
C VAL A 168 20.73 2.51 3.59
N LYS A 169 21.22 2.12 4.77
CA LYS A 169 21.35 0.71 5.16
C LYS A 169 19.98 0.01 5.22
N GLN A 170 18.95 0.66 5.76
CA GLN A 170 17.59 0.11 5.77
C GLN A 170 16.99 -0.05 4.37
N LEU A 171 17.19 0.93 3.48
CA LEU A 171 16.77 0.84 2.07
C LEU A 171 17.52 -0.26 1.32
N LYS A 172 18.82 -0.44 1.59
CA LYS A 172 19.62 -1.51 1.00
C LYS A 172 19.16 -2.89 1.45
N VAL A 173 18.88 -3.06 2.75
CA VAL A 173 18.27 -4.28 3.30
C VAL A 173 16.86 -4.52 2.76
N LEU A 174 16.09 -3.45 2.53
CA LEU A 174 14.77 -3.53 1.91
C LEU A 174 14.89 -4.05 0.46
N ALA A 175 15.81 -3.48 -0.31
CA ALA A 175 16.09 -3.85 -1.70
C ALA A 175 16.58 -5.31 -1.84
N GLU A 176 17.48 -5.75 -0.96
CA GLU A 176 17.98 -7.14 -0.92
C GLU A 176 16.90 -8.15 -0.49
N LYS A 177 15.87 -7.72 0.25
CA LYS A 177 14.76 -8.57 0.71
C LYS A 177 13.50 -8.48 -0.16
N ILE A 178 13.51 -7.73 -1.27
CA ILE A 178 12.40 -7.70 -2.21
C ILE A 178 12.25 -9.11 -2.80
N ASN A 179 11.17 -9.78 -2.42
CA ASN A 179 10.87 -11.09 -2.98
C ASN A 179 10.25 -10.87 -4.36
N LEU A 180 11.06 -11.02 -5.41
CA LEU A 180 10.64 -10.83 -6.81
C LEU A 180 9.48 -11.76 -7.21
N LYS A 181 9.24 -12.86 -6.47
CA LYS A 181 8.05 -13.69 -6.68
C LYS A 181 6.74 -12.94 -6.41
N VAL A 182 6.76 -11.88 -5.60
CA VAL A 182 5.61 -11.03 -5.28
C VAL A 182 5.22 -10.15 -6.48
N LEU A 183 6.16 -9.87 -7.41
CA LEU A 183 5.84 -9.18 -8.66
C LEU A 183 4.87 -9.97 -9.55
N PHE A 184 4.64 -11.25 -9.26
CA PHE A 184 3.64 -12.12 -9.89
C PHE A 184 2.29 -12.12 -9.16
N ALA A 185 1.98 -11.06 -8.39
CA ALA A 185 0.64 -10.87 -7.88
C ALA A 185 -0.38 -10.92 -9.04
N PRO A 186 -1.57 -11.51 -8.86
CA PRO A 186 -2.56 -11.62 -9.94
C PRO A 186 -2.86 -10.28 -10.62
N SER A 187 -2.92 -9.18 -9.85
CA SER A 187 -3.15 -7.85 -10.40
C SER A 187 -2.00 -7.29 -11.25
N THR A 188 -0.74 -7.61 -10.94
CA THR A 188 0.41 -7.16 -11.74
C THR A 188 0.53 -7.98 -13.02
N ILE A 189 0.28 -9.29 -12.95
CA ILE A 189 0.15 -10.14 -14.14
C ILE A 189 -0.98 -9.62 -15.03
N GLY A 190 -2.15 -9.34 -14.46
CA GLY A 190 -3.29 -8.79 -15.19
C GLY A 190 -2.97 -7.46 -15.88
N ALA A 191 -2.26 -6.55 -15.20
CA ALA A 191 -1.80 -5.29 -15.79
C ALA A 191 -0.83 -5.50 -16.96
N ILE A 192 0.13 -6.43 -16.83
CA ILE A 192 1.09 -6.74 -17.89
C ILE A 192 0.39 -7.38 -19.09
N VAL A 193 -0.47 -8.37 -18.86
CA VAL A 193 -1.24 -9.06 -19.92
C VAL A 193 -2.16 -8.07 -20.63
N GLY A 194 -2.87 -7.22 -19.88
CA GLY A 194 -3.75 -6.20 -20.45
C GLY A 194 -2.98 -5.20 -21.33
N LEU A 195 -1.78 -4.78 -20.90
CA LEU A 195 -0.92 -3.91 -21.70
C LEU A 195 -0.41 -4.61 -22.97
N ILE A 196 -0.04 -5.88 -22.89
CA ILE A 196 0.37 -6.68 -24.07
C ILE A 196 -0.80 -6.78 -25.07
N ILE A 197 -2.00 -7.12 -24.60
CA ILE A 197 -3.20 -7.23 -25.46
C ILE A 197 -3.53 -5.87 -26.12
N GLY A 198 -3.40 -4.77 -25.37
CA GLY A 198 -3.69 -3.42 -25.88
C GLY A 198 -2.65 -2.90 -26.88
N VAL A 199 -1.36 -3.21 -26.70
CA VAL A 199 -0.26 -2.73 -27.55
C VAL A 199 -0.12 -3.58 -28.81
N VAL A 200 -0.27 -4.90 -28.72
CA VAL A 200 -0.08 -5.80 -29.86
C VAL A 200 -1.28 -5.73 -30.82
N PRO A 201 -1.10 -5.28 -32.08
CA PRO A 201 -2.20 -5.04 -33.01
C PRO A 201 -3.04 -6.29 -33.33
N ILE A 202 -2.41 -7.47 -33.31
CA ILE A 202 -3.05 -8.75 -33.58
C ILE A 202 -4.08 -9.07 -32.49
N PHE A 203 -3.67 -8.98 -31.21
CA PHE A 203 -4.59 -9.21 -30.09
C PHE A 203 -5.69 -8.15 -30.03
N ARG A 204 -5.37 -6.88 -30.31
CA ARG A 204 -6.38 -5.82 -30.38
C ARG A 204 -7.46 -6.12 -31.43
N LYS A 205 -7.09 -6.58 -32.63
CA LYS A 205 -8.05 -6.95 -33.69
C LYS A 205 -8.89 -8.18 -33.33
N LEU A 206 -8.32 -9.14 -32.60
CA LEU A 206 -8.99 -10.37 -32.21
C LEU A 206 -9.94 -10.22 -31.02
N LEU A 207 -9.66 -9.28 -30.10
CA LEU A 207 -10.35 -9.15 -28.80
C LEU A 207 -11.09 -7.82 -28.58
N ILE A 208 -10.58 -6.70 -29.10
CA ILE A 208 -11.01 -5.35 -28.66
C ILE A 208 -11.83 -4.62 -29.74
N VAL A 209 -11.55 -4.85 -31.03
CA VAL A 209 -12.23 -4.12 -32.13
C VAL A 209 -13.71 -4.55 -32.21
N ASP A 210 -14.59 -3.61 -32.57
CA ASP A 210 -16.02 -3.90 -32.78
C ASP A 210 -16.22 -5.06 -33.76
N ASN A 211 -17.03 -6.06 -33.38
CA ASN A 211 -17.21 -7.35 -34.07
C ASN A 211 -15.97 -8.28 -34.07
N ALA A 212 -15.09 -8.15 -33.08
CA ALA A 212 -13.99 -9.08 -32.85
C ALA A 212 -14.46 -10.53 -32.62
N VAL A 213 -13.77 -11.49 -33.22
CA VAL A 213 -14.12 -12.93 -33.15
C VAL A 213 -14.09 -13.45 -31.70
N LEU A 214 -13.20 -12.92 -30.86
CA LEU A 214 -13.14 -13.24 -29.42
C LEU A 214 -13.65 -12.09 -28.55
N GLY A 215 -14.49 -11.20 -29.08
CA GLY A 215 -15.06 -10.06 -28.32
C GLY A 215 -15.78 -10.50 -27.03
N VAL A 216 -16.41 -11.68 -27.03
CA VAL A 216 -17.06 -12.28 -25.85
C VAL A 216 -16.10 -12.42 -24.65
N LEU A 217 -14.82 -12.71 -24.89
CA LEU A 217 -13.82 -12.81 -23.82
C LEU A 217 -13.57 -11.43 -23.20
N GLN A 218 -13.45 -10.39 -24.01
CA GLN A 218 -13.28 -9.02 -23.56
C GLN A 218 -14.50 -8.54 -22.77
N ASP A 219 -15.71 -8.77 -23.29
CA ASP A 219 -16.96 -8.39 -22.62
C ASP A 219 -17.11 -9.08 -21.26
N SER A 220 -16.74 -10.36 -21.19
CA SER A 220 -16.72 -11.12 -19.94
C SER A 220 -15.72 -10.55 -18.93
N ILE A 221 -14.51 -10.18 -19.38
CA ILE A 221 -13.48 -9.59 -18.52
C ILE A 221 -13.93 -8.22 -18.00
N VAL A 222 -14.52 -7.38 -18.86
CA VAL A 222 -15.05 -6.07 -18.46
C VAL A 222 -16.17 -6.25 -17.43
N MET A 223 -17.13 -7.14 -17.68
CA MET A 223 -18.21 -7.43 -16.74
C MET A 223 -17.70 -7.88 -15.36
N VAL A 224 -16.70 -8.77 -15.32
CA VAL A 224 -16.08 -9.21 -14.06
C VAL A 224 -15.29 -8.07 -13.40
N GLY A 225 -14.60 -7.25 -14.18
CA GLY A 225 -13.86 -6.08 -13.69
C GLY A 225 -14.77 -5.05 -13.03
N ASP A 226 -15.87 -4.71 -13.71
CA ASP A 226 -16.88 -3.76 -13.23
C ASP A 226 -17.56 -4.27 -11.95
N ALA A 227 -17.86 -5.57 -11.86
CA ALA A 227 -18.37 -6.20 -10.65
C ALA A 227 -17.34 -6.27 -9.51
N GLY A 228 -16.05 -6.32 -9.85
CA GLY A 228 -14.94 -6.34 -8.87
C GLY A 228 -14.82 -5.05 -8.06
N ILE A 229 -15.12 -3.89 -8.66
CA ILE A 229 -15.04 -2.58 -7.98
C ILE A 229 -15.96 -2.49 -6.74
N PRO A 230 -17.27 -2.75 -6.82
CA PRO A 230 -18.15 -2.75 -5.66
C PRO A 230 -17.87 -3.94 -4.72
N ALA A 231 -17.48 -5.11 -5.24
CA ALA A 231 -17.14 -6.27 -4.40
C ALA A 231 -15.96 -5.99 -3.45
N MET A 232 -14.90 -5.33 -3.95
CA MET A 232 -13.76 -4.92 -3.12
C MET A 232 -14.17 -3.91 -2.04
N THR A 233 -15.16 -3.06 -2.33
CA THR A 233 -15.70 -2.10 -1.36
C THR A 233 -16.51 -2.80 -0.28
N LEU A 234 -17.34 -3.78 -0.65
CA LEU A 234 -18.07 -4.63 0.30
C LEU A 234 -17.12 -5.43 1.20
N LEU A 235 -16.01 -5.93 0.66
CA LEU A 235 -14.99 -6.64 1.44
C LEU A 235 -14.40 -5.76 2.55
N VAL A 236 -14.10 -4.49 2.27
CA VAL A 236 -13.66 -3.54 3.31
C VAL A 236 -14.73 -3.37 4.38
N GLY A 237 -16.01 -3.26 3.96
CA GLY A 237 -17.14 -3.18 4.88
C GLY A 237 -17.30 -4.41 5.77
N ALA A 238 -17.15 -5.62 5.22
CA ALA A 238 -17.28 -6.87 5.98
C ALA A 238 -16.24 -6.99 7.11
N ASN A 239 -15.01 -6.54 6.89
CA ASN A 239 -13.95 -6.59 7.90
C ASN A 239 -14.12 -5.57 9.03
N LEU A 240 -14.98 -4.57 8.84
CA LEU A 240 -15.26 -3.54 9.84
C LEU A 240 -15.84 -4.12 11.14
N LEU A 241 -16.59 -5.23 11.06
CA LEU A 241 -17.17 -5.89 12.23
C LEU A 241 -16.11 -6.27 13.26
N LYS A 242 -14.93 -6.72 12.80
CA LYS A 242 -13.79 -7.02 13.69
C LYS A 242 -13.13 -5.74 14.21
N GLY A 243 -13.07 -4.68 13.41
CA GLY A 243 -12.35 -3.44 13.69
C GLY A 243 -13.04 -2.50 14.69
N LEU A 244 -14.37 -2.46 14.74
CA LEU A 244 -15.12 -1.53 15.62
C LEU A 244 -14.79 -1.70 17.12
N LYS A 245 -14.29 -2.86 17.53
CA LYS A 245 -13.87 -3.13 18.92
C LYS A 245 -12.60 -2.37 19.35
N GLY A 246 -11.82 -1.80 18.42
CA GLY A 246 -10.50 -1.18 18.67
C GLY A 246 -10.40 0.33 18.40
N LEU A 247 -11.51 1.00 18.04
CA LEU A 247 -11.53 2.35 17.47
C LEU A 247 -10.78 3.42 18.30
N GLY A 248 -10.86 3.37 19.63
CA GLY A 248 -10.30 4.39 20.52
C GLY A 248 -8.77 4.49 20.47
N LYS A 249 -8.05 3.37 20.30
CA LYS A 249 -6.58 3.35 20.33
C LYS A 249 -5.96 3.86 19.02
N GLN A 250 -6.74 3.88 17.94
CA GLN A 250 -6.31 4.18 16.59
C GLN A 250 -6.56 5.63 16.16
N PHE A 251 -7.37 6.37 16.92
CA PHE A 251 -7.82 7.72 16.58
C PHE A 251 -6.69 8.68 16.14
N PRO A 252 -5.57 8.83 16.87
CA PRO A 252 -4.52 9.76 16.44
C PRO A 252 -3.88 9.33 15.11
N LEU A 253 -3.75 8.03 14.87
CA LEU A 253 -3.23 7.50 13.60
C LEU A 253 -4.19 7.83 12.44
N ILE A 254 -5.50 7.65 12.63
CA ILE A 254 -6.52 7.96 11.63
C ILE A 254 -6.48 9.43 11.24
N VAL A 255 -6.50 10.34 12.23
CA VAL A 255 -6.40 11.79 12.00
C VAL A 255 -5.11 12.12 11.26
N GLY A 256 -4.01 11.49 11.67
CA GLY A 256 -2.72 11.59 10.99
C GLY A 256 -2.76 11.25 9.50
N ILE A 257 -3.34 10.10 9.17
CA ILE A 257 -3.47 9.63 7.77
C ILE A 257 -4.35 10.58 6.97
N ILE A 258 -5.45 11.06 7.56
CA ILE A 258 -6.35 12.06 6.95
C ILE A 258 -5.58 13.33 6.58
N VAL A 259 -4.78 13.88 7.51
CA VAL A 259 -3.97 15.09 7.24
C VAL A 259 -2.94 14.84 6.14
N VAL A 260 -2.24 13.72 6.18
CA VAL A 260 -1.24 13.38 5.15
C VAL A 260 -1.90 13.26 3.77
N ARG A 261 -3.03 12.56 3.68
CA ARG A 261 -3.71 12.24 2.42
C ARG A 261 -4.52 13.36 1.82
N PHE A 262 -5.20 14.13 2.65
CA PHE A 262 -6.19 15.11 2.20
C PHE A 262 -5.73 16.54 2.37
N ILE A 263 -4.56 16.79 2.94
CA ILE A 263 -4.01 18.14 3.06
C ILE A 263 -2.60 18.19 2.48
N LEU A 264 -1.65 17.45 3.06
CA LEU A 264 -0.24 17.57 2.69
C LEU A 264 0.05 17.07 1.26
N LEU A 265 -0.43 15.87 0.91
CA LEU A 265 -0.21 15.30 -0.42
C LEU A 265 -0.82 16.16 -1.55
N PRO A 266 -2.10 16.60 -1.48
CA PRO A 266 -2.68 17.49 -2.49
C PRO A 266 -1.91 18.80 -2.68
N VAL A 267 -1.51 19.45 -1.57
CA VAL A 267 -0.75 20.70 -1.62
C VAL A 267 0.61 20.51 -2.29
N ILE A 268 1.31 19.43 -1.95
CA ILE A 268 2.59 19.08 -2.60
C ILE A 268 2.37 18.74 -4.08
N GLY A 269 1.30 18.00 -4.39
CA GLY A 269 0.91 17.63 -5.74
C GLY A 269 0.72 18.84 -6.66
N ILE A 270 0.06 19.90 -6.17
CA ILE A 270 -0.07 21.16 -6.91
C ILE A 270 1.29 21.73 -7.27
N GLY A 271 2.22 21.79 -6.32
CA GLY A 271 3.57 22.30 -6.55
C GLY A 271 4.33 21.49 -7.60
N ILE A 272 4.23 20.16 -7.55
CA ILE A 272 4.89 19.26 -8.50
C ILE A 272 4.31 19.41 -9.90
N VAL A 273 2.97 19.34 -10.03
CA VAL A 273 2.31 19.38 -11.33
C VAL A 273 2.46 20.77 -11.97
N LYS A 274 2.23 21.86 -11.23
CA LYS A 274 2.46 23.22 -11.75
C LYS A 274 3.91 23.50 -12.10
N GLY A 275 4.86 23.02 -11.27
CA GLY A 275 6.28 23.13 -11.57
C GLY A 275 6.66 22.41 -12.87
N ALA A 276 6.13 21.19 -13.07
CA ALA A 276 6.37 20.43 -14.30
C ALA A 276 5.73 21.06 -15.55
N ILE A 277 4.59 21.75 -15.41
CA ILE A 277 4.00 22.57 -16.48
C ILE A 277 4.89 23.77 -16.80
N HIS A 278 5.40 24.47 -15.79
CA HIS A 278 6.26 25.64 -15.99
C HIS A 278 7.58 25.30 -16.70
N ILE A 279 8.12 24.11 -16.46
CA ILE A 279 9.34 23.61 -17.12
C ILE A 279 9.03 23.06 -18.54
N GLY A 280 7.76 22.99 -18.95
CA GLY A 280 7.36 22.46 -20.25
C GLY A 280 7.42 20.93 -20.35
N LEU A 281 7.49 20.22 -19.22
CA LEU A 281 7.56 18.75 -19.19
C LEU A 281 6.19 18.08 -19.45
N ILE A 282 5.10 18.81 -19.18
CA ILE A 282 3.73 18.33 -19.32
C ILE A 282 3.00 19.14 -20.39
N HIS A 283 2.35 18.45 -21.32
CA HIS A 283 1.53 19.10 -22.34
C HIS A 283 0.33 19.82 -21.69
N PRO A 284 -0.09 20.99 -22.21
CA PRO A 284 -1.19 21.77 -21.66
C PRO A 284 -2.57 21.16 -21.99
N ASP A 285 -2.78 19.88 -21.63
CA ASP A 285 -4.09 19.24 -21.65
C ASP A 285 -4.72 19.31 -20.24
N PRO A 286 -5.82 20.07 -20.05
CA PRO A 286 -6.48 20.23 -18.76
C PRO A 286 -6.95 18.91 -18.14
N LEU A 287 -7.39 17.95 -18.97
CA LEU A 287 -7.85 16.64 -18.49
C LEU A 287 -6.69 15.83 -17.91
N TYR A 288 -5.55 15.83 -18.60
CA TYR A 288 -4.35 15.16 -18.13
C TYR A 288 -3.83 15.79 -16.84
N GLN A 289 -3.78 17.12 -16.77
CA GLN A 289 -3.33 17.85 -15.56
C GLN A 289 -4.26 17.60 -14.36
N PHE A 290 -5.58 17.64 -14.58
CA PHE A 290 -6.57 17.30 -13.57
C PHE A 290 -6.32 15.90 -13.01
N LEU A 291 -6.10 14.92 -13.88
CA LEU A 291 -5.82 13.55 -13.46
C LEU A 291 -4.52 13.44 -12.66
N LEU A 292 -3.45 14.11 -13.06
CA LEU A 292 -2.18 14.10 -12.31
C LEU A 292 -2.33 14.69 -10.90
N LEU A 293 -3.13 15.75 -10.75
CA LEU A 293 -3.45 16.34 -9.45
C LEU A 293 -4.34 15.42 -8.61
N LEU A 294 -5.37 14.84 -9.24
CA LEU A 294 -6.30 13.92 -8.58
C LEU A 294 -5.57 12.76 -7.91
N GLN A 295 -4.49 12.25 -8.51
CA GLN A 295 -3.66 11.16 -7.96
C GLN A 295 -3.10 11.46 -6.55
N PHE A 296 -2.96 12.73 -6.16
CA PHE A 296 -2.49 13.12 -4.82
C PHE A 296 -3.60 13.24 -3.77
N ALA A 297 -4.87 13.33 -4.17
CA ALA A 297 -6.00 13.58 -3.26
C ALA A 297 -6.84 12.33 -2.94
N LEU A 298 -6.43 11.16 -3.41
CA LEU A 298 -7.19 9.92 -3.24
C LEU A 298 -7.01 9.34 -1.84
N PRO A 299 -8.06 8.73 -1.26
CA PRO A 299 -7.96 7.95 -0.03
C PRO A 299 -6.99 6.77 -0.17
N PRO A 300 -6.60 6.13 0.94
CA PRO A 300 -5.75 4.94 0.90
C PRO A 300 -6.29 3.83 -0.02
N ALA A 301 -5.38 3.10 -0.65
CA ALA A 301 -5.72 2.04 -1.59
C ALA A 301 -6.47 0.89 -0.91
N VAL A 302 -7.56 0.43 -1.54
CA VAL A 302 -8.34 -0.73 -1.07
C VAL A 302 -7.49 -2.01 -0.99
N ALA A 303 -6.48 -2.13 -1.84
CA ALA A 303 -5.52 -3.23 -1.81
C ALA A 303 -4.80 -3.39 -0.46
N MET A 304 -4.73 -2.33 0.36
CA MET A 304 -4.20 -2.44 1.73
C MET A 304 -4.97 -3.47 2.57
N SER A 305 -6.30 -3.53 2.44
CA SER A 305 -7.14 -4.50 3.14
C SER A 305 -6.75 -5.93 2.75
N THR A 306 -6.58 -6.19 1.46
CA THR A 306 -6.15 -7.50 0.95
C THR A 306 -4.76 -7.86 1.43
N ILE A 307 -3.81 -6.92 1.41
CA ILE A 307 -2.45 -7.15 1.90
C ILE A 307 -2.46 -7.49 3.39
N THR A 308 -3.23 -6.78 4.22
CA THR A 308 -3.34 -7.09 5.66
C THR A 308 -3.99 -8.45 5.93
N GLN A 309 -4.98 -8.85 5.12
CA GLN A 309 -5.61 -10.18 5.21
C GLN A 309 -4.63 -11.30 4.83
N LEU A 310 -3.82 -11.11 3.79
CA LEU A 310 -2.83 -12.12 3.38
C LEU A 310 -1.80 -12.42 4.47
N PHE A 311 -1.51 -11.45 5.34
CA PHE A 311 -0.61 -11.61 6.47
C PHE A 311 -1.31 -11.93 7.79
N GLY A 312 -2.65 -11.95 7.82
CA GLY A 312 -3.45 -12.15 9.04
C GLY A 312 -3.18 -11.12 10.13
N ALA A 313 -2.70 -9.93 9.76
CA ALA A 313 -2.20 -8.92 10.69
C ALA A 313 -2.85 -7.56 10.43
N SER A 314 -3.36 -6.93 11.50
CA SER A 314 -3.96 -5.59 11.47
C SER A 314 -5.19 -5.44 10.56
N GLU A 315 -5.96 -6.51 10.33
CA GLU A 315 -7.19 -6.48 9.48
C GLU A 315 -8.25 -5.50 9.99
N GLY A 316 -8.59 -5.60 11.28
CA GLY A 316 -9.61 -4.75 11.90
C GLY A 316 -9.21 -3.26 11.88
N GLU A 317 -7.93 -3.02 12.15
CA GLU A 317 -7.33 -1.69 12.20
C GLU A 317 -7.30 -1.04 10.81
N CYS A 318 -6.92 -1.81 9.77
CA CYS A 318 -7.01 -1.37 8.39
C CYS A 318 -8.45 -1.01 8.02
N SER A 319 -9.42 -1.81 8.43
CA SER A 319 -10.84 -1.59 8.10
C SER A 319 -11.39 -0.31 8.73
N VAL A 320 -10.99 -0.01 9.96
CA VAL A 320 -11.36 1.23 10.67
C VAL A 320 -10.72 2.46 10.00
N ILE A 321 -9.43 2.38 9.67
CA ILE A 321 -8.73 3.46 8.95
C ILE A 321 -9.41 3.71 7.59
N MET A 322 -9.74 2.65 6.86
CA MET A 322 -10.42 2.73 5.57
C MET A 322 -11.82 3.35 5.73
N LEU A 323 -12.61 2.94 6.71
CA LEU A 323 -13.93 3.55 6.95
C LEU A 323 -13.82 5.06 7.18
N ALA A 324 -12.96 5.49 8.10
CA ALA A 324 -12.82 6.90 8.45
C ALA A 324 -12.28 7.73 7.28
N THR A 325 -11.26 7.23 6.58
CA THR A 325 -10.66 7.93 5.44
C THR A 325 -11.62 8.00 4.25
N TYR A 326 -12.40 6.97 3.96
CA TYR A 326 -13.38 7.00 2.86
C TYR A 326 -14.60 7.84 3.20
N SER A 327 -15.04 7.87 4.46
CA SER A 327 -16.09 8.80 4.93
C SER A 327 -15.64 10.25 4.76
N CYS A 328 -14.39 10.55 5.12
CA CYS A 328 -13.80 11.88 4.89
C CYS A 328 -13.59 12.19 3.40
N ALA A 329 -13.25 11.17 2.59
CA ALA A 329 -13.05 11.32 1.15
C ALA A 329 -14.29 11.83 0.42
N ALA A 330 -15.50 11.47 0.86
CA ALA A 330 -16.75 11.96 0.24
C ALA A 330 -16.79 13.51 0.18
N PHE A 331 -16.32 14.18 1.22
CA PHE A 331 -16.25 15.64 1.28
C PHE A 331 -14.95 16.17 0.67
N SER A 332 -13.82 15.61 1.11
CA SER A 332 -12.49 16.08 0.73
C SER A 332 -12.21 15.96 -0.77
N LEU A 333 -12.55 14.80 -1.36
CA LEU A 333 -12.29 14.55 -2.77
C LEU A 333 -13.15 15.43 -3.67
N THR A 334 -14.39 15.73 -3.25
CA THR A 334 -15.26 16.69 -3.94
C THR A 334 -14.63 18.08 -3.93
N LEU A 335 -14.21 18.58 -2.76
CA LEU A 335 -13.56 19.88 -2.63
C LEU A 335 -12.28 19.98 -3.47
N TRP A 336 -11.40 18.98 -3.38
CA TRP A 336 -10.17 18.95 -4.17
C TRP A 336 -10.43 18.82 -5.66
N SER A 337 -11.41 18.02 -6.08
CA SER A 337 -11.76 17.89 -7.49
C SER A 337 -12.25 19.22 -8.07
N THR A 338 -13.13 19.93 -7.35
CA THR A 338 -13.60 21.27 -7.74
C THR A 338 -12.43 22.25 -7.81
N PHE A 339 -11.56 22.27 -6.79
CA PHE A 339 -10.40 23.15 -6.77
C PHE A 339 -9.40 22.83 -7.89
N PHE A 340 -9.13 21.56 -8.16
CA PHE A 340 -8.25 21.15 -9.25
C PHE A 340 -8.81 21.48 -10.61
N MET A 341 -10.12 21.30 -10.83
CA MET A 341 -10.77 21.75 -12.06
C MET A 341 -10.62 23.26 -12.24
N TRP A 342 -10.92 24.06 -11.22
CA TRP A 342 -10.70 25.52 -11.26
C TRP A 342 -9.25 25.92 -11.52
N LEU A 343 -8.28 25.09 -11.12
CA LEU A 343 -6.86 25.38 -11.25
C LEU A 343 -6.29 25.04 -12.64
N VAL A 344 -6.90 24.10 -13.37
CA VAL A 344 -6.44 23.64 -14.70
C VAL A 344 -7.23 24.22 -15.87
N LEU A 345 -8.41 24.78 -15.60
CA LEU A 345 -9.26 25.48 -16.56
C LEU A 345 -8.93 26.96 -16.59
#